data_AF-A0A2R6J2G4-F1
#
_entry.id   AF-A0A2R6J2G4-F1
#
_cell.length_a   1.000
_cell.length_b   1.000
_cell.length_c   1.000
_cell.angle_alpha   90.00
_cell.angle_beta   90.00
_cell.angle_gamma   90.00
#
_symmetry.space_group_name_H-M   'P 1'
#
loop_
_entity.id
_entity.type
_entity.pdbx_description
1 polymer ?
#
loop_
_entity_poly.entity_id
_entity_poly.type
_entity_poly.pdbx_seq_one_letter_code
_entity_poly.pdbx_strand_id
1 'polypeptide(L)'
;HDELWTSHYALLELMLVAYREDRNVERVVADASELLDVRGDVDLVLAAASYVSERGMTPFDAIHAVAAEGSPIVSSDSAYDDVAERVPLEENDG
;
A
#
# COMPACT_ATOMS: atom_id res chain seq x y z
N HIS A 1 32.25 7.61 -4.27
CA HIS A 1 30.91 7.99 -3.82
C HIS A 1 30.22 6.69 -3.45
N ASP A 2 29.92 6.47 -2.18
CA ASP A 2 29.06 5.36 -1.82
C ASP A 2 27.67 5.67 -2.41
N GLU A 3 27.13 4.76 -3.22
CA GLU A 3 25.76 4.87 -3.72
C GLU A 3 24.81 4.93 -2.51
N LEU A 4 24.07 6.04 -2.39
CA LEU A 4 23.09 6.22 -1.32
C LEU A 4 21.91 5.30 -1.60
N TRP A 5 21.70 4.32 -0.72
CA TRP A 5 20.63 3.34 -0.83
C TRP A 5 19.73 3.34 0.41
N THR A 6 18.49 2.89 0.25
CA THR A 6 17.55 2.67 1.34
C THR A 6 16.77 1.36 1.13
N SER A 7 15.96 0.97 2.12
CA SER A 7 15.04 -0.16 2.01
C SER A 7 13.67 0.30 1.51
N HIS A 8 12.90 -0.57 0.84
CA HIS A 8 11.49 -0.33 0.53
C HIS A 8 10.67 -0.01 1.79
N TYR A 9 11.09 -0.46 2.98
CA TYR A 9 10.46 -0.04 4.25
C TYR A 9 10.48 1.47 4.45
N ALA A 10 11.50 2.18 3.97
CA ALA A 10 11.52 3.64 4.01
C ALA A 10 10.47 4.27 3.08
N LEU A 11 10.18 3.66 1.93
CA LEU A 11 9.07 4.09 1.07
C LEU A 11 7.72 3.86 1.76
N LEU A 12 7.60 2.75 2.49
CA LEU A 12 6.46 2.38 3.33
C LEU A 12 6.22 3.41 4.46
N GLU A 13 7.30 3.85 5.11
CA GLU A 13 7.26 4.94 6.10
C GLU A 13 6.85 6.27 5.47
N LEU A 14 7.40 6.62 4.30
CA LEU A 14 7.02 7.83 3.57
C LEU A 14 5.56 7.80 3.13
N MET A 15 5.05 6.64 2.70
CA MET A 15 3.65 6.42 2.38
C MET A 15 2.75 6.70 3.60
N LEU A 16 3.12 6.17 4.77
CA LEU A 16 2.41 6.42 6.03
C LEU A 16 2.44 7.89 6.45
N VAL A 17 3.59 8.55 6.31
CA VAL A 17 3.73 9.99 6.62
C VAL A 17 2.90 10.83 5.65
N ALA A 18 2.99 10.57 4.35
CA ALA A 18 2.23 11.29 3.34
C ALA A 18 0.71 11.15 3.56
N TYR A 19 0.25 9.94 3.89
CA TYR A 19 -1.16 9.69 4.22
C TYR A 19 -1.61 10.47 5.45
N ARG A 20 -0.82 10.44 6.54
CA ARG A 20 -1.16 11.15 7.79
C ARG A 20 -1.16 12.67 7.63
N GLU A 21 -0.29 13.19 6.78
CA GLU A 21 -0.12 14.61 6.53
C GLU A 21 -1.01 15.13 5.39
N ASP A 22 -1.95 14.32 4.88
CA ASP A 22 -2.83 14.68 3.76
C ASP A 22 -2.05 15.20 2.54
N ARG A 23 -1.01 14.46 2.16
CA ARG A 23 -0.18 14.70 0.96
C ARG A 23 -0.56 13.71 -0.14
N ASN A 24 -0.15 14.01 -1.37
CA ASN A 24 -0.30 13.08 -2.48
C ASN A 24 0.64 11.88 -2.27
N VAL A 25 0.08 10.78 -1.77
CA VAL A 25 0.80 9.57 -1.36
C VAL A 25 1.54 8.93 -2.55
N GLU A 26 0.84 8.71 -3.65
CA GLU A 26 1.41 8.12 -4.87
C GLU A 26 2.60 8.93 -5.38
N ARG A 27 2.46 10.25 -5.46
CA ARG A 27 3.54 11.13 -5.91
C ARG A 27 4.75 11.10 -4.98
N VAL A 28 4.55 11.12 -3.66
CA VAL A 28 5.66 11.08 -2.69
C VAL A 28 6.45 9.78 -2.82
N VAL A 29 5.76 8.65 -2.94
CA VAL A 29 6.40 7.33 -3.08
C VAL A 29 7.13 7.22 -4.42
N ALA A 30 6.50 7.63 -5.52
CA ALA A 30 7.10 7.62 -6.85
C ALA A 30 8.37 8.49 -6.90
N ASP A 31 8.27 9.76 -6.49
CA ASP A 31 9.40 10.70 -6.50
C ASP A 31 10.57 10.17 -5.64
N ALA A 32 10.28 9.57 -4.47
CA ALA A 32 11.32 8.98 -3.61
C ALA A 32 11.98 7.74 -4.22
N SER A 33 11.22 6.90 -4.92
CA SER A 33 11.73 5.70 -5.60
C SER A 33 12.64 6.03 -6.80
N GLU A 34 12.42 7.17 -7.46
CA GLU A 34 13.25 7.62 -8.59
C GLU A 34 14.58 8.24 -8.13
N LEU A 35 14.63 8.79 -6.91
CA LEU A 35 15.80 9.51 -6.38
C LEU A 35 16.80 8.63 -5.63
N LEU A 36 16.42 7.42 -5.22
CA LEU A 36 17.20 6.56 -4.33
C LEU A 36 17.39 5.16 -4.93
N ASP A 37 18.54 4.52 -4.64
CA ASP A 37 18.65 3.05 -4.83
C ASP A 37 17.82 2.37 -3.73
N VAL A 38 16.59 1.96 -4.05
CA VAL A 38 15.68 1.31 -3.10
C VAL A 38 15.77 -0.21 -3.22
N ARG A 39 16.07 -0.88 -2.11
CA ARG A 39 16.23 -2.34 -2.06
C ARG A 39 15.00 -3.05 -1.50
N GLY A 40 14.63 -4.14 -2.17
CA GLY A 40 13.50 -5.01 -1.82
C GLY A 40 12.33 -4.80 -2.77
N ASP A 41 11.11 -4.91 -2.26
CA ASP A 41 9.91 -4.93 -3.10
C ASP A 41 9.35 -3.52 -3.31
N VAL A 42 9.90 -2.82 -4.30
CA VAL A 42 9.51 -1.44 -4.64
C VAL A 42 8.15 -1.43 -5.35
N ASP A 43 7.91 -2.42 -6.21
CA ASP A 43 6.68 -2.53 -7.01
C ASP A 43 5.45 -2.72 -6.10
N LEU A 44 5.58 -3.52 -5.03
CA LEU A 44 4.55 -3.64 -4.00
C LEU A 44 4.18 -2.29 -3.39
N VAL A 45 5.17 -1.46 -3.04
CA VAL A 45 4.92 -0.16 -2.38
C VAL A 45 4.34 0.86 -3.36
N LEU A 46 4.80 0.86 -4.62
CA LEU A 46 4.25 1.72 -5.67
C LEU A 46 2.78 1.38 -5.98
N ALA A 47 2.47 0.10 -6.14
CA ALA A 47 1.09 -0.36 -6.35
C ALA A 47 0.20 -0.07 -5.14
N ALA A 48 0.70 -0.23 -3.91
CA ALA A 48 -0.05 0.15 -2.72
C ALA A 48 -0.32 1.67 -2.67
N ALA A 49 0.65 2.50 -3.08
CA ALA A 49 0.49 3.95 -3.08
C ALA A 49 -0.58 4.44 -4.08
N SER A 50 -0.76 3.74 -5.22
CA SER A 50 -1.87 4.02 -6.12
C SER A 50 -3.21 3.61 -5.52
N TYR A 51 -3.29 2.49 -4.80
CA TYR A 51 -4.52 2.08 -4.10
C TYR A 51 -4.93 3.09 -3.02
N VAL A 52 -3.97 3.65 -2.28
CA VAL A 52 -4.26 4.74 -1.32
C VAL A 52 -4.85 5.96 -2.04
N SER A 53 -4.30 6.35 -3.20
CA SER A 53 -4.69 7.57 -3.90
C SER A 53 -5.99 7.42 -4.71
N GLU A 54 -6.18 6.28 -5.35
CA GLU A 54 -7.32 6.00 -6.24
C GLU A 54 -8.52 5.38 -5.52
N ARG A 55 -8.27 4.59 -4.47
CA ARG A 55 -9.30 3.82 -3.75
C ARG A 55 -9.55 4.34 -2.33
N GLY A 56 -8.74 5.30 -1.86
CA GLY A 56 -8.88 5.86 -0.52
C GLY A 56 -8.56 4.87 0.61
N MET A 57 -7.85 3.78 0.31
CA MET A 57 -7.47 2.78 1.29
C MET A 57 -6.44 3.35 2.27
N THR A 58 -6.38 2.79 3.49
CA THR A 58 -5.26 3.08 4.37
C THR A 58 -3.98 2.40 3.82
N PRO A 59 -2.78 2.92 4.13
CA PRO A 59 -1.54 2.38 3.57
C PRO A 59 -1.32 0.89 3.85
N PHE A 60 -1.71 0.39 5.03
CA PHE A 60 -1.56 -1.02 5.36
C PHE A 60 -2.62 -1.89 4.67
N ASP A 61 -3.85 -1.39 4.50
CA ASP A 61 -4.87 -2.12 3.74
C ASP A 61 -4.52 -2.21 2.26
N ALA A 62 -3.96 -1.15 1.69
CA ALA A 62 -3.46 -1.14 0.33
C ALA A 62 -2.34 -2.17 0.11
N ILE A 63 -1.37 -2.24 1.03
CA ILE A 63 -0.32 -3.27 0.97
C ILE A 63 -0.91 -4.67 1.08
N HIS A 64 -1.85 -4.89 2.00
CA HIS A 64 -2.51 -6.18 2.15
C HIS A 64 -3.21 -6.58 0.85
N ALA A 65 -3.95 -5.66 0.23
CA ALA A 65 -4.68 -5.91 -1.02
C ALA A 65 -3.75 -6.25 -2.19
N VAL A 66 -2.65 -5.51 -2.36
CA VAL A 66 -1.66 -5.79 -3.41
C VAL A 66 -0.94 -7.12 -3.15
N ALA A 67 -0.51 -7.36 -1.90
CA ALA A 67 0.19 -8.58 -1.52
C ALA A 67 -0.68 -9.85 -1.61
N ALA A 68 -2.01 -9.72 -1.57
CA ALA A 68 -2.91 -10.83 -1.81
C ALA A 68 -2.88 -11.33 -3.26
N GLU A 69 -2.40 -10.50 -4.20
CA GLU A 69 -2.28 -10.83 -5.64
C GLU A 69 -3.60 -11.39 -6.23
N GLY A 70 -4.74 -10.83 -5.79
CA GLY A 70 -6.08 -11.27 -6.21
C GLY A 70 -6.59 -12.53 -5.51
N SER A 71 -5.84 -13.09 -4.56
CA SER A 71 -6.34 -14.15 -3.67
C SER A 71 -7.48 -13.62 -2.79
N PRO A 72 -8.42 -14.48 -2.36
CA PRO A 72 -9.47 -14.05 -1.44
C PRO A 72 -8.90 -13.51 -0.12
N ILE A 73 -9.44 -12.38 0.34
CA ILE A 73 -9.04 -11.72 1.58
C ILE A 73 -10.09 -11.99 2.64
N VAL A 74 -9.68 -12.62 3.74
CA VAL A 74 -10.52 -12.84 4.91
C VAL A 74 -10.48 -11.58 5.78
N SER A 75 -11.55 -10.79 5.78
CA SER A 75 -11.59 -9.49 6.46
C SER A 75 -13.02 -9.09 6.81
N SER A 76 -13.19 -8.33 7.89
CA SER A 76 -14.44 -7.66 8.25
C SER A 76 -14.57 -6.25 7.65
N ASP A 77 -13.51 -5.75 7.00
CA ASP A 77 -13.50 -4.42 6.38
C ASP A 77 -14.00 -4.52 4.94
N SER A 78 -15.09 -3.81 4.62
CA SER A 78 -15.67 -3.79 3.28
C SER A 78 -14.83 -2.99 2.27
N ALA A 79 -13.78 -2.27 2.69
CA ALA A 79 -12.85 -1.60 1.78
C ALA A 79 -12.19 -2.55 0.77
N TYR A 80 -12.14 -3.85 1.08
CA TYR A 80 -11.60 -4.88 0.19
C TYR A 80 -12.55 -5.30 -0.93
N ASP A 81 -13.85 -5.02 -0.83
CA ASP A 81 -14.87 -5.50 -1.78
C ASP A 81 -14.61 -5.01 -3.22
N ASP A 82 -13.96 -3.85 -3.38
CA ASP A 82 -13.65 -3.26 -4.69
C ASP A 82 -12.29 -3.71 -5.27
N VAL A 83 -11.46 -4.41 -4.50
CA VAL A 83 -10.07 -4.74 -4.88
C VAL A 83 -9.75 -6.24 -4.85
N ALA A 84 -10.54 -7.06 -4.15
CA ALA A 84 -10.37 -8.51 -4.08
C ALA A 84 -11.69 -9.22 -3.74
N GLU A 85 -11.73 -10.55 -3.88
CA GLU A 85 -12.80 -11.36 -3.31
C GLU A 85 -12.71 -11.33 -1.77
N ARG A 86 -13.65 -10.67 -1.09
CA ARG A 86 -13.70 -10.64 0.38
C ARG A 86 -14.46 -11.84 0.93
N VAL A 87 -13.81 -12.60 1.81
CA VAL A 87 -14.46 -13.59 2.66
C VAL A 87 -14.83 -12.89 3.99
N PRO A 88 -16.12 -12.65 4.27
CA PRO A 88 -16.53 -11.89 5.43
C PRO A 88 -16.18 -12.62 6.73
N LEU A 89 -15.61 -11.88 7.69
CA LEU A 89 -15.35 -12.35 9.05
C LEU A 89 -16.48 -12.04 10.02
N GLU A 90 -17.31 -11.05 9.68
CA GLU A 90 -18.53 -10.78 10.40
C GLU A 90 -19.43 -12.02 10.39
N GLU A 91 -19.93 -12.39 11.57
CA GLU A 91 -20.89 -13.48 11.66
C GLU A 91 -22.10 -13.12 10.81
N ASN A 92 -22.50 -14.02 9.92
CA ASN A 92 -23.86 -13.99 9.39
C ASN A 92 -24.77 -14.32 10.58
N ASP A 93 -25.26 -13.30 11.28
CA ASP A 93 -26.40 -13.43 12.18
C ASP A 93 -27.62 -13.87 11.32
N GLY A 94 -27.74 -15.17 11.05
CA GLY A 94 -28.82 -15.77 10.25
C GLY A 94 -28.59 -17.21 9.82
#